data_AF-M3DIF8-F1
#
_entry.id   AF-M3DIF8-F1
#
_cell.length_a   1.000
_cell.length_b   1.000
_cell.length_c   1.000
_cell.angle_alpha   90.00
_cell.angle_beta   90.00
_cell.angle_gamma   90.00
#
_symmetry.space_group_name_H-M   'P 1'
#
loop_
_entity.id
_entity.type
_entity.pdbx_description
1 polymer ?
#
loop_
_entity_poly.entity_id
_entity_poly.type
_entity_poly.pdbx_seq_one_letter_code
_entity_poly.pdbx_strand_id
1 'polypeptide(L)'
;MNVLVGYATTHGSTRAIAERTAAALRHAGLAAEARPVTEVEDADAYRAFVLGSAVHGQSWLRPAKDFARNHLDVLVARPVWIFSVGMPAALRGPWRRMAPKELPVIEKDLPPGLVYRSHRLFSGVVERDQLPRTGRLLFRLVGGRFGDFRDWEAVDAWAAGIAGELRAGG
;
A
#
# COMPACT_ATOMS: atom_id res chain seq x y z
N MET A 1 -1.76 -7.55 20.81
CA MET A 1 -0.83 -7.77 19.69
C MET A 1 -0.56 -6.42 19.03
N ASN A 2 0.71 -6.03 18.82
CA ASN A 2 1.07 -4.75 18.19
C ASN A 2 1.29 -4.94 16.68
N VAL A 3 0.67 -4.10 15.85
CA VAL A 3 0.68 -4.18 14.39
C VAL A 3 1.28 -2.91 13.80
N LEU A 4 2.34 -3.05 12.99
CA LEU A 4 2.88 -1.95 12.23
C LEU A 4 2.13 -1.79 10.91
N VAL A 5 1.55 -0.62 10.65
CA VAL A 5 1.11 -0.21 9.32
C VAL A 5 2.17 0.70 8.70
N GLY A 6 3.22 0.07 8.15
CA GLY A 6 4.39 0.75 7.59
C GLY A 6 4.12 1.25 6.18
N TYR A 7 4.47 2.50 5.86
CA TYR A 7 4.24 3.04 4.53
C TYR A 7 5.39 3.85 3.92
N ALA A 8 5.45 3.87 2.58
CA ALA A 8 6.22 4.84 1.80
C ALA A 8 5.30 5.63 0.85
N THR A 9 5.39 6.96 0.88
CA THR A 9 4.49 7.83 0.11
C THR A 9 5.22 9.01 -0.53
N THR A 10 4.74 9.45 -1.70
CA THR A 10 5.22 10.68 -2.35
C THR A 10 4.21 11.83 -2.17
N HIS A 11 2.94 11.56 -2.44
CA HIS A 11 1.86 12.57 -2.44
C HIS A 11 0.82 12.35 -1.33
N GLY A 12 1.14 11.55 -0.32
CA GLY A 12 0.30 11.38 0.88
C GLY A 12 -0.86 10.41 0.77
N SER A 13 -1.24 9.94 -0.43
CA SER A 13 -2.33 8.95 -0.57
C SER A 13 -2.05 7.65 0.17
N THR A 14 -0.83 7.11 0.06
CA THR A 14 -0.40 5.90 0.79
C THR A 14 -0.43 6.11 2.29
N ARG A 15 0.00 7.28 2.78
CA ARG A 15 -0.08 7.65 4.20
C ARG A 15 -1.52 7.65 4.69
N ALA A 16 -2.42 8.30 3.97
CA ALA A 16 -3.83 8.37 4.37
C ALA A 16 -4.50 6.98 4.40
N ILE A 17 -4.16 6.11 3.44
CA ILE A 17 -4.63 4.71 3.44
C ILE A 17 -4.04 3.97 4.65
N ALA A 18 -2.74 4.10 4.92
CA ALA A 18 -2.09 3.47 6.08
C ALA A 18 -2.72 3.92 7.40
N GLU A 19 -2.92 5.22 7.59
CA GLU A 19 -3.56 5.80 8.77
C GLU A 19 -4.99 5.28 8.95
N ARG A 20 -5.76 5.18 7.85
CA ARG A 20 -7.12 4.62 7.88
C ARG A 20 -7.11 3.14 8.26
N THR A 21 -6.21 2.35 7.68
CA THR A 21 -6.05 0.94 8.04
C THR A 21 -5.67 0.78 9.51
N ALA A 22 -4.69 1.54 10.03
CA ALA A 22 -4.32 1.49 11.44
C ALA A 22 -5.48 1.90 12.36
N ALA A 23 -6.26 2.92 11.99
CA ALA A 23 -7.47 3.31 12.73
C ALA A 23 -8.51 2.18 12.75
N ALA A 24 -8.78 1.53 11.62
CA ALA A 24 -9.71 0.41 11.55
C ALA A 24 -9.26 -0.79 12.39
N LEU A 25 -7.96 -1.14 12.37
CA LEU A 25 -7.39 -2.18 13.23
C LEU A 25 -7.53 -1.83 14.73
N ARG A 26 -7.31 -0.57 15.10
CA ARG A 26 -7.54 -0.08 16.47
C ARG A 26 -9.00 -0.15 16.91
N HIS A 27 -9.94 0.20 16.03
CA HIS A 27 -11.36 0.04 16.30
C HIS A 27 -11.74 -1.45 16.50
N ALA A 28 -11.00 -2.36 15.86
CA ALA A 28 -11.07 -3.79 16.11
C ALA A 28 -10.23 -4.23 17.35
N GLY A 29 -9.87 -3.33 18.27
CA GLY A 29 -9.22 -3.67 19.53
C GLY A 29 -7.78 -4.20 19.40
N LEU A 30 -7.15 -4.06 18.23
CA LEU A 30 -5.73 -4.37 18.04
C LEU A 30 -4.89 -3.13 18.38
N ALA A 31 -3.71 -3.31 18.97
CA ALA A 31 -2.75 -2.22 19.05
C ALA A 31 -2.13 -2.07 17.66
N ALA A 32 -2.34 -0.93 17.01
CA ALA A 32 -1.82 -0.67 15.68
C ALA A 32 -1.43 0.79 15.50
N GLU A 33 -0.33 1.04 14.79
CA GLU A 33 0.12 2.38 14.44
C GLU A 33 0.51 2.47 12.97
N ALA A 34 0.29 3.64 12.36
CA ALA A 34 0.76 3.91 11.01
C ALA A 34 2.05 4.73 11.08
N ARG A 35 3.11 4.26 10.42
CA ARG A 35 4.42 4.92 10.45
C ARG A 35 5.07 4.94 9.07
N PRO A 36 5.73 6.04 8.68
CA PRO A 36 6.67 5.99 7.56
C PRO A 36 7.72 4.92 7.83
N VAL A 37 7.98 4.04 6.87
CA VAL A 37 8.96 2.94 7.06
C VAL A 37 10.36 3.44 7.38
N THR A 38 10.69 4.68 7.02
CA THR A 38 11.96 5.34 7.32
C THR A 38 12.08 5.81 8.77
N GLU A 39 10.98 5.83 9.52
CA GLU A 39 10.91 6.29 10.91
C GLU A 39 10.65 5.13 11.89
N VAL A 40 10.74 3.89 11.41
CA VAL A 40 10.62 2.68 12.22
C VAL A 40 12.02 2.26 12.64
N GLU A 41 12.31 2.43 13.93
CA GLU A 41 13.64 2.13 14.50
C GLU A 41 13.77 0.65 14.89
N ASP A 42 12.70 0.05 15.41
CA ASP A 42 12.66 -1.33 15.87
C ASP A 42 11.47 -2.08 15.25
N ALA A 43 11.74 -2.84 14.19
CA ALA A 43 10.73 -3.70 13.57
C ALA A 43 10.37 -4.90 14.46
N ASP A 44 11.27 -5.32 15.36
CA ASP A 44 11.06 -6.48 16.23
C ASP A 44 9.98 -6.25 17.29
N ALA A 45 9.64 -4.99 17.60
CA ALA A 45 8.54 -4.63 18.49
C ALA A 45 7.14 -5.04 17.97
N TYR A 46 6.98 -5.32 16.67
CA TYR A 46 5.67 -5.53 16.04
C TYR A 46 5.37 -6.97 15.71
N ARG A 47 4.28 -7.53 16.22
CA ARG A 47 3.93 -8.94 16.03
C ARG A 47 3.27 -9.25 14.67
N ALA A 48 2.91 -8.23 13.91
CA ALA A 48 2.33 -8.34 12.57
C ALA A 48 2.56 -7.05 11.77
N PHE A 49 2.51 -7.16 10.44
CA PHE A 49 2.83 -6.05 9.54
C PHE A 49 1.80 -5.88 8.44
N VAL A 50 1.42 -4.62 8.19
CA VAL A 50 0.75 -4.19 6.99
C VAL A 50 1.67 -3.18 6.30
N LEU A 51 2.31 -3.59 5.21
CA LEU A 51 3.28 -2.75 4.50
C LEU A 51 2.68 -2.17 3.22
N GLY A 52 2.92 -0.89 2.95
CA GLY A 52 2.47 -0.34 1.68
C GLY A 52 3.32 0.74 1.08
N SER A 53 3.19 0.88 -0.23
CA SER A 53 3.95 1.83 -1.00
C SER A 53 3.11 2.48 -2.08
N ALA A 54 3.39 3.75 -2.38
CA ALA A 54 3.05 4.28 -3.69
C ALA A 54 3.78 3.46 -4.79
N VAL A 55 3.15 3.34 -5.96
CA VAL A 55 3.73 2.67 -7.12
C VAL A 55 4.10 3.70 -8.18
N HIS A 56 5.40 3.81 -8.48
CA HIS A 56 5.91 4.64 -9.56
C HIS A 56 6.65 3.75 -10.56
N GLY A 57 6.31 3.85 -11.84
CA GLY A 57 6.93 3.00 -12.88
C GLY A 57 6.76 1.51 -12.60
N GLN A 58 5.58 1.10 -12.12
CA GLN A 58 5.26 -0.30 -11.76
C GLN A 58 6.11 -0.87 -10.61
N SER A 59 6.79 -0.02 -9.85
CA SER A 59 7.68 -0.40 -8.75
C SER A 59 7.25 0.28 -7.45
N TRP A 60 7.40 -0.43 -6.33
CA TRP A 60 7.34 0.19 -5.01
C TRP A 60 8.45 1.24 -4.86
N LEU A 61 8.16 2.28 -4.07
CA LEU A 61 9.18 3.25 -3.71
C LEU A 61 10.33 2.55 -2.99
N ARG A 62 11.54 3.01 -3.30
CA ARG A 62 12.78 2.47 -2.74
C ARG A 62 12.75 2.32 -1.20
N PRO A 63 12.26 3.28 -0.40
CA PRO A 63 12.21 3.13 1.06
C PRO A 63 11.40 1.91 1.54
N ALA A 64 10.27 1.60 0.90
CA ALA A 64 9.48 0.41 1.26
C ALA A 64 10.20 -0.88 0.91
N LYS A 65 10.88 -0.91 -0.25
CA LYS A 65 11.69 -2.07 -0.66
C LYS A 65 12.92 -2.25 0.23
N ASP A 66 13.58 -1.16 0.62
CA ASP A 66 14.73 -1.17 1.53
C ASP A 66 14.30 -1.69 2.91
N PHE A 67 13.19 -1.20 3.46
CA PHE A 67 12.64 -1.69 4.72
C PHE A 67 12.36 -3.21 4.68
N ALA A 68 11.64 -3.68 3.66
CA ALA A 68 11.32 -5.10 3.55
C ALA A 68 12.56 -5.98 3.33
N ARG A 69 13.60 -5.49 2.65
CA ARG A 69 14.89 -6.20 2.54
C ARG A 69 15.64 -6.27 3.86
N ASN A 70 15.71 -5.15 4.58
CA ASN A 70 16.52 -5.02 5.78
C ASN A 70 15.92 -5.76 7.00
N HIS A 71 14.61 -6.01 6.99
CA HIS A 71 13.89 -6.69 8.07
C HIS A 71 13.26 -8.02 7.63
N LEU A 72 13.83 -8.66 6.59
CA LEU A 72 13.25 -9.85 5.98
C LEU A 72 13.08 -10.99 6.98
N ASP A 73 14.07 -11.19 7.85
CA ASP A 73 14.09 -12.15 8.95
C ASP A 73 12.90 -11.99 9.90
N VAL A 74 12.58 -10.76 10.27
CA VAL A 74 11.44 -10.43 11.13
C VAL A 74 10.11 -10.65 10.37
N LEU A 75 10.07 -10.23 9.10
CA LEU A 75 8.87 -10.30 8.27
C LEU A 75 8.47 -11.74 7.92
N VAL A 76 9.42 -12.64 7.66
CA VAL A 76 9.09 -14.05 7.36
C VAL A 76 8.56 -14.82 8.56
N ALA A 77 8.91 -14.39 9.78
CA ALA A 77 8.47 -15.04 11.01
C ALA A 77 7.09 -14.57 11.48
N ARG A 78 6.50 -13.55 10.84
CA ARG A 78 5.30 -12.85 11.34
C ARG A 78 4.26 -12.69 10.22
N PRO A 79 2.97 -12.53 10.55
CA PRO A 79 1.94 -12.25 9.55
C PRO A 79 2.22 -10.92 8.82
N VAL A 80 2.27 -10.96 7.49
CA VAL A 80 2.46 -9.78 6.64
C VAL A 80 1.33 -9.67 5.63
N TRP A 81 0.76 -8.47 5.52
CA TRP A 81 -0.10 -8.06 4.42
C TRP A 81 0.54 -6.89 3.69
N ILE A 82 0.31 -6.80 2.39
CA ILE A 82 0.87 -5.71 1.60
C ILE A 82 -0.18 -4.94 0.80
N PHE A 83 0.06 -3.65 0.59
CA PHE A 83 -0.77 -2.85 -0.31
C PHE A 83 0.04 -1.92 -1.20
N SER A 84 -0.43 -1.78 -2.42
CA SER A 84 0.11 -0.87 -3.42
C SER A 84 -0.86 0.27 -3.64
N VAL A 85 -0.36 1.49 -3.81
CA VAL A 85 -1.18 2.67 -4.14
C VAL A 85 -0.74 3.21 -5.48
N GLY A 86 -1.58 2.95 -6.48
CA GLY A 86 -1.43 3.47 -7.82
C GLY A 86 -2.63 4.32 -8.21
N MET A 87 -2.94 4.31 -9.50
CA MET A 87 -4.06 5.07 -10.06
C MET A 87 -4.95 4.25 -11.01
N PRO A 88 -5.29 2.97 -10.69
CA PRO A 88 -6.07 2.13 -11.59
C PRO A 88 -7.47 2.70 -11.85
N ALA A 89 -8.13 3.30 -10.84
CA ALA A 89 -9.46 3.89 -11.00
C ALA A 89 -9.46 5.27 -11.68
N ALA A 90 -8.29 5.92 -11.81
CA ALA A 90 -8.15 7.18 -12.52
C ALA A 90 -8.13 7.01 -14.05
N LEU A 91 -7.83 5.80 -14.53
CA LEU A 91 -7.75 5.46 -15.96
C LEU A 91 -9.12 5.06 -16.52
N ARG A 92 -9.34 5.30 -17.81
CA ARG A 92 -10.52 4.85 -18.57
C ARG A 92 -10.12 4.00 -19.78
N GLY A 93 -11.11 3.32 -20.36
CA GLY A 93 -10.94 2.58 -21.61
C GLY A 93 -9.98 1.39 -21.48
N PRO A 94 -9.21 1.06 -22.55
CA PRO A 94 -8.29 -0.08 -22.57
C PRO A 94 -7.26 -0.05 -21.43
N TRP A 95 -6.77 1.13 -21.05
CA TRP A 95 -5.77 1.30 -20.00
C TRP A 95 -6.27 0.91 -18.61
N ARG A 96 -7.55 1.17 -18.30
CA ARG A 96 -8.17 0.67 -17.05
C ARG A 96 -8.16 -0.86 -16.99
N ARG A 97 -8.36 -1.54 -18.12
CA ARG A 97 -8.34 -3.01 -18.19
C ARG A 97 -6.92 -3.57 -18.03
N MET A 98 -5.89 -2.75 -18.25
CA MET A 98 -4.50 -3.14 -18.07
C MET A 98 -3.99 -2.92 -16.64
N ALA A 99 -4.63 -2.07 -15.85
CA ALA A 99 -4.19 -1.78 -14.50
C ALA A 99 -4.08 -3.02 -13.57
N PRO A 100 -4.99 -4.02 -13.63
CA PRO A 100 -4.79 -5.27 -12.91
C PRO A 100 -3.54 -6.07 -13.33
N LYS A 101 -3.02 -5.85 -14.55
CA LYS A 101 -1.79 -6.49 -15.04
C LYS A 101 -0.53 -5.87 -14.45
N GLU A 102 -0.63 -4.74 -13.77
CA GLU A 102 0.51 -4.14 -13.07
C GLU A 102 0.84 -4.90 -11.78
N LEU A 103 -0.13 -5.53 -11.14
CA LEU A 103 0.06 -6.28 -9.89
C LEU A 103 1.16 -7.34 -10.01
N PRO A 104 1.15 -8.25 -11.01
CA PRO A 104 2.23 -9.23 -11.18
C PRO A 104 3.60 -8.61 -11.47
N VAL A 105 3.66 -7.40 -12.03
CA VAL A 105 4.93 -6.70 -12.29
C VAL A 105 5.47 -6.11 -11.00
N ILE A 106 4.60 -5.46 -10.21
CA ILE A 106 4.94 -4.93 -8.88
C ILE A 106 5.43 -6.06 -7.98
N GLU A 107 4.72 -7.20 -7.96
CA GLU A 107 5.07 -8.36 -7.13
C GLU A 107 6.42 -8.96 -7.51
N LYS A 108 6.77 -9.00 -8.80
CA LYS A 108 8.09 -9.46 -9.26
C LYS A 108 9.24 -8.55 -8.84
N ASP A 109 8.97 -7.28 -8.58
CA ASP A 109 9.96 -6.30 -8.14
C ASP A 109 10.02 -6.17 -6.60
N LEU A 110 9.17 -6.89 -5.86
CA LEU A 110 9.27 -6.97 -4.41
C LEU A 110 10.55 -7.69 -3.99
N PRO A 111 11.08 -7.38 -2.79
CA PRO A 111 12.23 -8.08 -2.24
C PRO A 111 12.08 -9.61 -2.27
N PRO A 112 13.10 -10.34 -2.76
CA PRO A 112 13.04 -11.79 -2.75
C PRO A 112 12.95 -12.31 -1.31
N GLY A 113 12.13 -13.34 -1.10
CA GLY A 113 11.90 -13.93 0.22
C GLY A 113 10.83 -13.24 1.06
N LEU A 114 10.27 -12.10 0.62
CA LEU A 114 9.11 -11.49 1.29
C LEU A 114 7.88 -12.38 1.11
N VAL A 115 7.45 -13.00 2.21
CA VAL A 115 6.22 -13.79 2.25
C VAL A 115 5.09 -12.92 2.80
N TYR A 116 3.95 -12.92 2.13
CA TYR A 116 2.77 -12.16 2.54
C TYR A 116 1.49 -12.97 2.31
N ARG A 117 0.46 -12.69 3.10
CA ARG A 117 -0.84 -13.37 3.06
C ARG A 117 -1.75 -12.85 1.95
N SER A 118 -1.78 -11.54 1.76
CA SER A 118 -2.51 -10.92 0.64
C SER A 118 -1.88 -9.61 0.20
N HIS A 119 -2.13 -9.27 -1.07
CA HIS A 119 -1.73 -8.03 -1.70
C HIS A 119 -2.94 -7.30 -2.27
N ARG A 120 -3.10 -6.03 -1.89
CA ARG A 120 -4.21 -5.18 -2.36
C ARG A 120 -3.69 -3.96 -3.13
N LEU A 121 -4.19 -3.77 -4.36
CA LEU A 121 -3.96 -2.53 -5.13
C LEU A 121 -5.11 -1.54 -4.87
N PHE A 122 -4.78 -0.40 -4.27
CA PHE A 122 -5.68 0.73 -4.09
C PHE A 122 -5.41 1.84 -5.10
N SER A 123 -6.39 2.72 -5.27
CA SER A 123 -6.22 3.98 -6.00
C SER A 123 -6.00 5.13 -5.03
N GLY A 124 -5.05 6.00 -5.34
CA GLY A 124 -4.81 7.24 -4.62
C GLY A 124 -5.52 8.44 -5.23
N VAL A 125 -5.22 9.61 -4.68
CA VAL A 125 -5.56 10.91 -5.26
C VAL A 125 -4.61 11.19 -6.43
N VAL A 126 -5.17 11.60 -7.56
CA VAL A 126 -4.41 12.03 -8.74
C VAL A 126 -4.67 13.51 -8.96
N GLU A 127 -3.68 14.35 -8.70
CA GLU A 127 -3.79 15.81 -8.85
C GLU A 127 -2.99 16.31 -10.04
N ARG A 128 -3.36 17.48 -10.55
CA ARG A 128 -2.74 18.03 -11.78
C ARG A 128 -1.30 18.42 -11.54
N ASP A 129 -1.01 18.98 -10.37
CA ASP A 129 0.30 19.45 -9.94
C ASP A 129 1.31 18.32 -9.71
N GLN A 130 0.85 17.10 -9.44
CA GLN A 130 1.69 15.90 -9.35
C GLN A 130 2.35 15.52 -10.68
N LEU A 131 1.85 16.02 -11.83
CA LEU A 131 2.40 15.74 -13.15
C LEU A 131 3.02 17.00 -13.79
N PRO A 132 4.19 16.86 -14.46
CA PRO A 132 4.73 17.92 -15.31
C PRO A 132 3.77 18.23 -16.47
N ARG A 133 3.84 19.45 -17.03
CA ARG A 133 2.87 19.92 -18.06
C ARG A 133 2.74 18.97 -19.26
N THR A 134 3.85 18.41 -19.73
CA THR A 134 3.89 17.40 -20.79
C THR A 134 3.22 16.09 -20.35
N GLY A 135 3.51 15.63 -19.14
CA GLY A 135 2.88 14.46 -18.52
C GLY A 135 1.35 14.60 -18.35
N ARG A 136 0.85 15.81 -18.06
CA ARG A 136 -0.60 16.07 -17.97
C ARG A 136 -1.33 15.82 -19.28
N LEU A 137 -0.73 16.18 -20.41
CA LEU A 137 -1.34 15.99 -21.72
C LEU A 137 -1.40 14.49 -22.07
N LEU A 138 -0.27 13.79 -21.93
CA LEU A 138 -0.20 12.33 -22.11
C LEU A 138 -1.19 11.60 -21.19
N PHE A 139 -1.25 11.98 -19.92
CA PHE A 139 -2.17 11.37 -18.97
C PHE A 139 -3.64 11.49 -19.42
N ARG A 140 -4.06 12.67 -19.92
CA ARG A 140 -5.42 12.84 -20.46
C ARG A 140 -5.64 12.03 -21.73
N LEU A 141 -4.64 11.91 -22.61
CA LEU A 141 -4.73 11.13 -23.86
C LEU A 141 -4.94 9.63 -23.60
N VAL A 142 -4.33 9.09 -22.54
CA VAL A 142 -4.57 7.70 -22.10
C VAL A 142 -5.85 7.54 -21.25
N GLY A 143 -6.71 8.57 -21.22
CA GLY A 143 -8.00 8.54 -20.50
C GLY A 143 -7.88 8.78 -19.00
N GLY A 144 -6.76 9.32 -18.54
CA GLY A 144 -6.51 9.67 -17.15
C GLY A 144 -7.37 10.83 -16.66
N ARG A 145 -7.84 10.71 -15.42
CA ARG A 145 -8.66 11.70 -14.72
C ARG A 145 -7.97 12.16 -13.46
N PHE A 146 -8.18 13.43 -13.13
CA PHE A 146 -7.76 14.02 -11.87
C PHE A 146 -8.91 13.95 -10.87
N GLY A 147 -8.59 13.72 -9.60
CA GLY A 147 -9.55 13.60 -8.51
C GLY A 147 -9.08 12.63 -7.43
N ASP A 148 -9.90 12.51 -6.39
CA ASP A 148 -9.76 11.48 -5.37
C ASP A 148 -10.41 10.18 -5.85
N PHE A 149 -9.62 9.11 -5.91
CA PHE A 149 -10.09 7.78 -6.30
C PHE A 149 -9.95 6.77 -5.16
N ARG A 150 -9.65 7.22 -3.94
CA ARG A 150 -9.56 6.35 -2.78
C ARG A 150 -10.92 5.77 -2.47
N ASP A 151 -10.99 4.46 -2.46
CA ASP A 151 -12.17 3.69 -2.07
C ASP A 151 -12.05 3.33 -0.59
N TRP A 152 -12.60 4.20 0.27
CA TRP A 152 -12.49 4.04 1.72
C TRP A 152 -13.25 2.83 2.24
N GLU A 153 -14.36 2.47 1.61
CA GLU A 153 -15.12 1.27 1.96
C GLU A 153 -14.28 0.02 1.68
N ALA A 154 -13.59 -0.04 0.53
CA ALA A 154 -12.68 -1.13 0.23
C ALA A 154 -11.46 -1.19 1.17
N VAL A 155 -10.93 -0.05 1.62
CA VAL A 155 -9.85 0.02 2.62
C VAL A 155 -10.34 -0.52 3.97
N ASP A 156 -11.53 -0.09 4.42
CA ASP A 156 -12.11 -0.51 5.69
C ASP A 156 -12.45 -2.00 5.68
N ALA A 157 -13.04 -2.51 4.59
CA ALA A 157 -13.37 -3.93 4.43
C ALA A 157 -12.10 -4.81 4.44
N TRP A 158 -11.04 -4.37 3.77
CA TRP A 158 -9.77 -5.08 3.78
C TRP A 158 -9.13 -5.08 5.19
N ALA A 159 -9.12 -3.94 5.87
CA ALA A 159 -8.62 -3.84 7.24
C ALA A 159 -9.42 -4.71 8.23
N ALA A 160 -10.74 -4.78 8.07
CA ALA A 160 -11.60 -5.66 8.85
C ALA A 160 -11.26 -7.15 8.63
N GLY A 161 -10.97 -7.54 7.38
CA GLY A 161 -10.49 -8.89 7.05
C GLY A 161 -9.18 -9.23 7.77
N ILE A 162 -8.20 -8.32 7.73
CA ILE A 162 -6.93 -8.47 8.46
C ILE A 162 -7.17 -8.64 9.96
N ALA A 163 -8.05 -7.81 10.55
CA ALA A 163 -8.38 -7.92 11.97
C ALA A 163 -9.02 -9.26 12.32
N GLY A 164 -9.89 -9.79 11.45
CA GLY A 164 -10.49 -11.12 11.60
C GLY A 164 -9.43 -12.23 11.58
N GLU A 165 -8.52 -12.21 10.61
CA GLU A 165 -7.42 -13.18 10.52
C GLU A 165 -6.49 -13.14 11.74
N LEU A 166 -6.16 -11.94 12.24
CA LEU A 166 -5.28 -11.77 13.40
C LEU A 166 -5.93 -12.26 14.70
N ARG A 167 -7.27 -12.16 14.82
CA ARG A 167 -8.01 -12.66 15.99
C ARG A 167 -8.23 -14.16 15.95
N ALA A 168 -8.35 -14.75 14.76
CA ALA A 168 -8.56 -16.19 14.61
C ALA A 168 -7.26 -17.00 14.73
N GLY A 169 -6.10 -16.38 14.47
CA GLY A 169 -4.79 -17.02 14.52
C GLY A 169 -3.95 -16.72 15.77
N GLY A 170 -4.53 -16.05 16.78
CA GLY A 170 -3.91 -15.83 18.09
C GLY A 170 -4.57 -16.70 19.15
#